data_AF-A0A2V7MMX7-F1
#
_entry.id   AF-A0A2V7MMX7-F1
#
_cell.length_a   1.000
_cell.length_b   1.000
_cell.length_c   1.000
_cell.angle_alpha   90.00
_cell.angle_beta   90.00
_cell.angle_gamma   90.00
#
_symmetry.space_group_name_H-M   'P 1'
#
loop_
_entity.id
_entity.type
_entity.pdbx_description
1 polymer ?
#
loop_
_entity_poly.entity_id
_entity_poly.type
_entity_poly.pdbx_seq_one_letter_code
_entity_poly.pdbx_strand_id
1 'polypeptide(L)'
;ELALLDPLFERFDPAEVAAALLALQRETGSGKPETIAPGVVDGAPVRVFVGLGKKDRASAKDLVGALIREAGVAKDDIGRIDVRETFSLVEVAAGAADRAVRGLTGTTIRGRRVIARLDRER
;
A
#
# COMPACT_ATOMS: atom_id res chain seq x y z
N GLU A 1 -9.58 27.75 -23.39
CA GLU A 1 -9.86 27.41 -21.98
C GLU A 1 -8.97 28.12 -20.94
N LEU A 2 -8.12 29.09 -21.29
CA LEU A 2 -7.35 29.89 -20.31
C LEU A 2 -8.11 31.12 -19.78
N ALA A 3 -9.07 31.65 -20.53
CA ALA A 3 -9.83 32.85 -20.16
C ALA A 3 -10.71 32.68 -18.90
N LEU A 4 -10.96 31.43 -18.47
CA LEU A 4 -11.70 31.16 -17.23
C LEU A 4 -10.83 31.39 -15.97
N LEU A 5 -9.50 31.40 -16.13
CA LEU A 5 -8.54 31.55 -15.04
C LEU A 5 -7.98 32.97 -14.91
N ASP A 6 -8.34 33.87 -15.83
CA ASP A 6 -7.99 35.30 -15.82
C ASP A 6 -8.17 35.97 -14.44
N PRO A 7 -9.33 35.87 -13.76
CA PRO A 7 -9.54 36.51 -12.46
C PRO A 7 -8.77 35.86 -11.30
N LEU A 8 -8.13 34.70 -11.54
CA LEU A 8 -7.21 34.08 -10.59
C LEU A 8 -5.79 34.60 -10.82
N PHE A 9 -5.38 34.82 -12.08
CA PHE A 9 -4.06 35.37 -12.41
C PHE A 9 -3.91 36.85 -12.01
N GLU A 10 -5.00 37.58 -11.87
CA GLU A 10 -4.96 38.94 -11.29
C GLU A 10 -4.59 38.96 -9.80
N ARG A 11 -4.81 37.83 -9.09
CA ARG A 11 -4.61 37.74 -7.64
C ARG A 11 -3.48 36.81 -7.23
N PHE A 12 -3.09 35.88 -8.10
CA PHE A 12 -2.14 34.83 -7.82
C PHE A 12 -1.25 34.60 -9.04
N ASP A 13 0.02 34.33 -8.80
CA ASP A 13 0.95 34.05 -9.88
C ASP A 13 0.52 32.79 -10.66
N PRO A 14 0.69 32.77 -11.99
CA PRO A 14 0.29 31.63 -12.82
C PRO A 14 0.98 30.31 -12.41
N ALA A 15 2.19 30.41 -11.83
CA ALA A 15 2.90 29.27 -11.27
C ALA A 15 2.21 28.71 -10.01
N GLU A 16 1.66 29.57 -9.14
CA GLU A 16 0.93 29.14 -7.94
C GLU A 16 -0.41 28.48 -8.30
N VAL A 17 -1.12 29.05 -9.27
CA VAL A 17 -2.38 28.47 -9.78
C VAL A 17 -2.11 27.09 -10.41
N ALA A 18 -1.03 26.95 -11.20
CA ALA A 18 -0.63 25.67 -11.78
C ALA A 18 -0.24 24.64 -10.70
N ALA A 19 0.47 25.08 -9.65
CA ALA A 19 0.85 24.22 -8.53
C ALA A 19 -0.36 23.74 -7.73
N ALA A 20 -1.35 24.62 -7.48
CA ALA A 20 -2.58 24.27 -6.78
C ALA A 20 -3.43 23.28 -7.58
N LEU A 21 -3.54 23.46 -8.89
CA LEU A 21 -4.28 22.56 -9.77
C LEU A 21 -3.61 21.18 -9.85
N LEU A 22 -2.27 21.15 -9.89
CA LEU A 22 -1.49 19.92 -9.80
C LEU A 22 -1.64 19.23 -8.43
N ALA A 23 -1.74 20.00 -7.35
CA ALA A 23 -1.97 19.48 -6.00
C ALA A 23 -3.35 18.81 -5.89
N LEU A 24 -4.40 19.47 -6.37
CA LEU A 24 -5.77 18.91 -6.40
C LEU A 24 -5.84 17.64 -7.25
N GLN A 25 -5.11 17.59 -8.37
CA GLN A 25 -5.09 16.41 -9.24
C GLN A 25 -4.36 15.21 -8.60
N ARG A 26 -3.39 15.46 -7.72
CA ARG A 26 -2.76 14.42 -6.89
C ARG A 26 -3.68 13.91 -5.78
N GLU A 27 -4.59 14.75 -5.27
CA GLU A 27 -5.55 14.36 -4.23
C GLU A 27 -6.66 13.43 -4.75
N THR A 28 -7.05 13.51 -6.03
CA THR A 28 -8.04 12.59 -6.64
C THR A 28 -7.58 11.12 -6.65
N GLY A 29 -6.28 10.84 -6.47
CA GLY A 29 -5.72 9.49 -6.49
C GLY A 29 -5.13 8.99 -5.17
N SER A 30 -5.05 9.78 -4.09
CA SER A 30 -4.35 9.34 -2.88
C SER A 30 -4.73 10.15 -1.65
N GLY A 31 -5.41 9.49 -0.70
CA GLY A 31 -5.59 10.02 0.65
C GLY A 31 -4.24 10.19 1.37
N LYS A 32 -3.99 11.40 1.86
CA LYS A 32 -2.93 11.78 2.84
C LYS A 32 -3.42 11.44 4.28
N PRO A 33 -2.61 11.47 5.38
CA PRO A 33 -1.23 11.97 5.52
C PRO A 33 -0.25 11.15 6.43
N GLU A 34 1.00 11.64 6.52
CA GLU A 34 2.03 11.47 7.58
C GLU A 34 2.59 10.08 7.98
N THR A 35 3.87 9.82 7.65
CA THR A 35 5.00 9.56 8.60
C THR A 35 6.24 8.99 7.87
N ILE A 36 7.32 9.80 7.88
CA ILE A 36 8.77 9.49 8.01
C ILE A 36 9.35 8.24 7.33
N ALA A 37 10.09 8.44 6.22
CA ALA A 37 11.52 8.11 6.02
C ALA A 37 11.86 7.87 4.53
N PRO A 38 13.03 8.34 4.03
CA PRO A 38 13.42 8.17 2.63
C PRO A 38 14.17 6.85 2.44
N GLY A 39 13.47 5.84 1.94
CA GLY A 39 14.07 4.62 1.39
C GLY A 39 13.69 4.53 -0.08
N VAL A 40 14.56 5.03 -0.96
CA VAL A 40 14.44 4.85 -2.41
C VAL A 40 14.48 3.35 -2.71
N VAL A 41 13.34 2.78 -3.11
CA VAL A 41 13.30 1.73 -4.13
C VAL A 41 12.14 2.01 -5.06
N ASP A 42 12.49 2.39 -6.30
CA ASP A 42 11.61 2.47 -7.46
C ASP A 42 10.79 1.19 -7.61
N GLY A 43 9.52 1.26 -7.20
CA GLY A 43 8.57 0.18 -7.37
C GLY A 43 7.31 0.52 -6.60
N ALA A 44 6.21 0.74 -7.31
CA ALA A 44 4.91 0.87 -6.67
C ALA A 44 4.73 -0.28 -5.66
N PRO A 45 4.29 0.01 -4.41
CA PRO A 45 4.05 -1.03 -3.43
C PRO A 45 3.07 -2.05 -4.02
N VAL A 46 3.43 -3.32 -3.87
CA VAL A 46 2.65 -4.42 -4.41
C VAL A 46 1.73 -4.92 -3.32
N ARG A 47 0.46 -5.10 -3.68
CA ARG A 47 -0.53 -5.69 -2.78
C ARG A 47 -0.40 -7.20 -2.81
N VAL A 48 -0.39 -7.80 -1.63
CA VAL A 48 -0.41 -9.25 -1.44
C VAL A 48 -1.73 -9.60 -0.77
N PHE A 49 -2.52 -10.39 -1.47
CA PHE A 49 -3.72 -10.99 -0.95
C PHE A 49 -3.36 -12.19 -0.07
N VAL A 50 -3.87 -12.17 1.15
CA VAL A 50 -3.71 -13.26 2.12
C VAL A 50 -5.10 -13.79 2.45
N GLY A 51 -5.33 -15.08 2.24
CA GLY A 51 -6.61 -15.75 2.55
C GLY A 51 -6.91 -15.92 4.04
N LEU A 52 -6.48 -14.97 4.88
CA LEU A 52 -6.74 -14.92 6.31
C LEU A 52 -7.41 -13.60 6.65
N GLY A 53 -8.54 -13.64 7.36
CA GLY A 53 -9.23 -12.44 7.82
C GLY A 53 -9.49 -12.46 9.32
N LYS A 54 -10.39 -11.56 9.75
CA LYS A 54 -10.86 -11.51 11.14
C LYS A 54 -11.50 -12.83 11.59
N LYS A 55 -12.19 -13.55 10.71
CA LYS A 55 -12.78 -14.87 11.02
C LYS A 55 -11.74 -15.90 11.44
N ASP A 56 -10.51 -15.79 10.93
CA ASP A 56 -9.40 -16.66 11.26
C ASP A 56 -8.60 -16.15 12.47
N ARG A 57 -9.12 -15.15 13.20
CA ARG A 57 -8.41 -14.41 14.28
C ARG A 57 -7.08 -13.79 13.82
N ALA A 58 -6.94 -13.50 12.53
CA ALA A 58 -5.76 -12.81 12.01
C ALA A 58 -5.88 -11.30 12.26
N SER A 59 -4.92 -10.75 13.02
CA SER A 59 -4.76 -9.30 13.18
C SER A 59 -3.59 -8.80 12.34
N ALA A 60 -3.56 -7.50 12.04
CA ALA A 60 -2.45 -6.88 11.31
C ALA A 60 -1.08 -7.21 11.94
N LYS A 61 -0.99 -7.20 13.28
CA LYS A 61 0.23 -7.58 14.01
C LYS A 61 0.65 -9.03 13.80
N ASP A 62 -0.30 -9.96 13.72
CA ASP A 62 -0.02 -11.37 13.46
C ASP A 62 0.48 -11.57 12.02
N LEU A 63 -0.13 -10.86 11.07
CA LEU A 63 0.28 -10.88 9.66
C LEU A 63 1.71 -10.35 9.51
N VAL A 64 2.05 -9.22 10.14
CA VAL A 64 3.42 -8.68 10.15
C VAL A 64 4.39 -9.70 10.76
N GLY A 65 4.04 -10.28 11.91
CA GLY A 65 4.89 -11.27 12.57
C GLY A 65 5.14 -12.51 11.71
N ALA A 66 4.10 -12.98 11.00
CA ALA A 66 4.22 -14.10 10.09
C ALA A 66 5.03 -13.75 8.83
N LEU A 67 4.88 -12.55 8.26
CA LEU A 67 5.71 -12.13 7.13
C LEU A 67 7.20 -12.06 7.50
N ILE A 68 7.52 -11.53 8.68
CA ILE A 68 8.90 -11.45 9.16
C ILE A 68 9.46 -12.85 9.40
N ARG A 69 8.69 -13.73 10.05
CA ARG A 69 9.13 -15.08 10.44
C ARG A 69 9.23 -16.04 9.25
N GLU A 70 8.22 -16.05 8.38
CA GLU A 70 8.06 -17.06 7.33
C GLU A 70 8.61 -16.61 5.98
N ALA A 71 8.48 -15.33 5.65
CA ALA A 71 8.96 -14.77 4.38
C ALA A 71 10.26 -13.98 4.50
N GLY A 72 10.75 -13.71 5.72
CA GLY A 72 11.98 -12.93 5.94
C GLY A 72 11.88 -11.50 5.41
N VAL A 73 10.67 -10.94 5.38
CA VAL A 73 10.42 -9.57 4.92
C VAL A 73 10.66 -8.62 6.08
N ALA A 74 11.38 -7.52 5.84
CA ALA A 74 11.62 -6.52 6.88
C ALA A 74 10.32 -5.77 7.20
N LYS A 75 10.18 -5.31 8.44
CA LYS A 75 9.03 -4.47 8.83
C LYS A 75 8.97 -3.18 7.99
N ASP A 76 10.13 -2.68 7.56
CA ASP A 76 10.25 -1.47 6.73
C ASP A 76 9.71 -1.67 5.31
N ASP A 77 9.81 -2.90 4.78
CA ASP A 77 9.25 -3.27 3.48
C ASP A 77 7.72 -3.48 3.53
N ILE A 78 7.11 -3.50 4.73
CA ILE A 78 5.67 -3.74 4.92
C ILE A 78 4.96 -2.38 5.11
N GLY A 79 4.07 -2.07 4.18
CA GLY A 79 3.26 -0.86 4.19
C GLY A 79 1.90 -1.06 4.85
N ARG A 80 0.85 -0.61 4.17
CA ARG A 80 -0.52 -0.65 4.68
C ARG A 80 -1.05 -2.07 4.76
N ILE A 81 -1.81 -2.34 5.82
CA ILE A 81 -2.46 -3.63 6.04
C ILE A 81 -3.95 -3.40 6.20
N ASP A 82 -4.73 -4.04 5.35
CA ASP A 82 -6.18 -3.97 5.34
C ASP A 82 -6.76 -5.34 5.67
N VAL A 83 -7.28 -5.50 6.89
CA VAL A 83 -7.82 -6.77 7.38
C VAL A 83 -9.32 -6.80 7.16
N ARG A 84 -9.79 -7.67 6.25
CA ARG A 84 -11.22 -7.91 5.99
C ARG A 84 -11.74 -9.07 6.85
N GLU A 85 -13.02 -9.35 6.71
CA GLU A 85 -13.67 -10.47 7.40
C GLU A 85 -13.07 -11.83 7.00
N THR A 86 -12.92 -12.06 5.69
CA THR A 86 -12.54 -13.37 5.12
C THR A 86 -11.10 -13.40 4.60
N PHE A 87 -10.50 -12.24 4.32
CA PHE A 87 -9.16 -12.13 3.77
C PHE A 87 -8.46 -10.87 4.28
N SER A 88 -7.19 -10.69 3.95
CA SER A 88 -6.44 -9.48 4.25
C SER A 88 -5.58 -9.09 3.06
N LEU A 89 -5.37 -7.79 2.89
CA LEU A 89 -4.47 -7.22 1.90
C LEU A 89 -3.29 -6.59 2.63
N VAL A 90 -2.08 -6.92 2.18
CA VAL A 90 -0.84 -6.38 2.75
C VAL A 90 -0.07 -5.73 1.62
N GLU A 91 0.20 -4.43 1.72
CA GLU A 91 1.13 -3.75 0.82
C GLU A 91 2.57 -4.04 1.25
N VAL A 92 3.40 -4.46 0.30
CA VAL A 92 4.82 -4.73 0.50
C VAL A 92 5.63 -4.14 -0.64
N ALA A 93 6.89 -3.79 -0.37
CA ALA A 93 7.82 -3.32 -1.40
C ALA A 93 7.94 -4.34 -2.54
N ALA A 94 8.05 -3.85 -3.79
CA ALA A 94 8.09 -4.71 -4.98
C ALA A 94 9.20 -5.78 -4.92
N GLY A 95 10.37 -5.45 -4.35
CA GLY A 95 11.49 -6.38 -4.15
C GLY A 95 11.29 -7.41 -3.03
N ALA A 96 10.29 -7.21 -2.17
CA ALA A 96 9.90 -8.14 -1.11
C ALA A 96 8.64 -8.93 -1.44
N ALA A 97 7.84 -8.50 -2.43
CA ALA A 97 6.55 -9.10 -2.77
C ALA A 97 6.63 -10.57 -3.19
N ASP A 98 7.58 -10.92 -4.06
CA ASP A 98 7.77 -12.31 -4.49
C ASP A 98 8.18 -13.22 -3.32
N ARG A 99 9.07 -12.72 -2.43
CA ARG A 99 9.46 -13.42 -1.20
C ARG A 99 8.27 -13.59 -0.24
N ALA A 100 7.46 -12.55 -0.06
CA ALA A 100 6.25 -12.59 0.74
C ALA A 100 5.29 -13.68 0.26
N VAL A 101 5.00 -13.71 -1.05
CA VAL A 101 4.09 -14.71 -1.63
C VAL A 101 4.66 -16.12 -1.50
N ARG A 102 5.94 -16.34 -1.82
CA ARG A 102 6.55 -17.66 -1.72
C ARG A 102 6.65 -18.17 -0.28
N GLY A 103 7.02 -17.30 0.66
CA GLY A 103 7.16 -17.67 2.07
C GLY A 103 5.84 -17.87 2.81
N LEU A 104 4.77 -17.20 2.39
CA LEU A 104 3.44 -17.38 2.97
C LEU A 104 2.63 -18.51 2.32
N THR A 105 2.88 -18.80 1.04
CA THR A 105 2.12 -19.82 0.30
C THR A 105 2.46 -21.21 0.82
N GLY A 106 1.47 -21.87 1.43
CA GLY A 106 1.63 -23.22 1.98
C GLY A 106 2.00 -23.24 3.45
N THR A 107 2.20 -22.07 4.06
CA THR A 107 2.49 -21.92 5.48
C THR A 107 1.21 -22.02 6.31
N THR A 108 1.34 -22.52 7.53
CA THR A 108 0.22 -22.67 8.46
C THR A 108 0.30 -21.58 9.51
N ILE A 109 -0.54 -20.55 9.40
CA ILE A 109 -0.61 -19.47 10.38
C ILE A 109 -1.81 -19.77 11.28
N ARG A 110 -1.56 -19.90 12.59
CA ARG A 110 -2.58 -20.20 13.61
C ARG A 110 -3.46 -21.42 13.31
N GLY A 111 -2.87 -22.47 12.74
CA GLY A 111 -3.57 -23.73 12.45
C GLY A 111 -4.42 -23.72 11.17
N ARG A 112 -4.41 -22.61 10.41
CA ARG A 112 -5.06 -22.49 9.10
C ARG A 112 -3.99 -22.43 8.01
N ARG A 113 -4.19 -23.18 6.92
CA ARG A 113 -3.31 -23.11 5.76
C ARG A 113 -3.55 -21.80 5.01
N VAL A 114 -2.49 -21.05 4.80
CA VAL A 114 -2.55 -19.72 4.20
C VAL A 114 -2.20 -19.82 2.73
N ILE A 115 -2.98 -19.10 1.94
CA ILE A 115 -2.71 -18.90 0.52
C ILE A 115 -2.43 -17.40 0.38
N ALA A 116 -1.19 -17.08 0.02
CA ALA A 116 -0.80 -15.74 -0.37
C ALA A 116 -0.77 -15.66 -1.90
N ARG A 117 -1.25 -14.55 -2.46
CA ARG A 117 -1.19 -14.28 -3.90
C ARG A 117 -0.80 -12.83 -4.11
N LEU A 118 -0.05 -12.59 -5.17
CA LEU A 118 0.25 -11.24 -5.60
C LEU A 118 -1.03 -10.67 -6.23
N ASP A 119 -1.58 -9.61 -5.63
CA ASP A 119 -2.74 -8.90 -6.13
C ASP A 119 -2.27 -8.03 -7.29
N ARG A 120 -2.17 -8.66 -8.46
CA ARG A 120 -2.01 -7.95 -9.73
C ARG A 120 -3.40 -7.56 -10.19
N GLU A 121 -3.80 -6.35 -9.82
CA GLU A 121 -4.93 -5.65 -10.44
C GLU A 121 -4.83 -5.85 -11.96
N ARG A 122 -5.83 -6.51 -12.54
CA ARG A 122 -5.91 -6.86 -13.96
C ARG A 122 -6.79 -5.85 -14.66
#